data_AF-A0A5R2N006-F1
#
_entry.id   AF-A0A5R2N006-F1
#
_cell.length_a   1.000
_cell.length_b   1.000
_cell.length_c   1.000
_cell.angle_alpha   90.00
_cell.angle_beta   90.00
_cell.angle_gamma   90.00
#
_symmetry.space_group_name_H-M   'P 1'
#
loop_
_entity.id
_entity.type
_entity.pdbx_description
1 polymer ?
#
loop_
_entity_poly.entity_id
_entity_poly.type
_entity_poly.pdbx_seq_one_letter_code
_entity_poly.pdbx_strand_id
1 'polypeptide(L)'
;VDEANVALFASSKWIVPLTDYYPADYDYADFDPGRQKVATYDGKVWFAPLTGGGDLMVYRKDVLEAAGIQPPKTLDELIADVPKLTNADKGMYGIAL
;
A
#
# COMPACT_ATOMS: atom_id res chain seq x y z
N VAL A 1 -16.15 0.70 -0.29
CA VAL A 1 -15.62 -0.61 0.13
C VAL A 1 -14.17 -0.37 0.48
N ASP A 2 -13.76 -0.71 1.69
CA ASP A 2 -12.35 -0.74 2.03
C ASP A 2 -11.72 -1.95 1.34
N GLU A 3 -10.67 -1.74 0.55
CA GLU A 3 -10.03 -2.78 -0.24
C GLU A 3 -9.47 -3.92 0.60
N ALA A 4 -9.10 -3.67 1.87
CA ALA A 4 -8.61 -4.71 2.77
C ALA A 4 -9.73 -5.64 3.28
N ASN A 5 -11.00 -5.25 3.13
CA ASN A 5 -12.14 -5.87 3.79
C ASN A 5 -13.22 -6.38 2.82
N VAL A 6 -12.92 -6.55 1.54
CA VAL A 6 -13.89 -6.94 0.50
C VAL A 6 -14.68 -8.19 0.86
N ALA A 7 -13.99 -9.23 1.36
CA ALA A 7 -14.60 -10.49 1.77
C ALA A 7 -15.67 -10.30 2.87
N LEU A 8 -15.42 -9.41 3.83
CA LEU A 8 -16.36 -9.09 4.90
C LEU A 8 -17.62 -8.44 4.35
N PHE A 9 -17.46 -7.41 3.51
CA PHE A 9 -18.60 -6.68 2.94
C PHE A 9 -19.45 -7.58 2.03
N ALA A 10 -18.79 -8.40 1.20
CA ALA A 10 -19.43 -9.35 0.29
C ALA A 10 -20.20 -10.45 1.05
N SER A 11 -19.55 -11.12 2.00
CA SER A 11 -20.19 -12.20 2.77
C SER A 11 -21.32 -11.70 3.69
N SER A 12 -21.21 -10.47 4.18
CA SER A 12 -22.25 -9.81 4.98
C SER A 12 -23.41 -9.24 4.16
N LYS A 13 -23.34 -9.33 2.83
CA LYS A 13 -24.35 -8.83 1.89
C LYS A 13 -24.63 -7.33 2.02
N TRP A 14 -23.60 -6.54 2.37
CA TRP A 14 -23.71 -5.08 2.47
C TRP A 14 -23.49 -4.36 1.14
N ILE A 15 -22.96 -5.09 0.15
CA ILE A 15 -22.69 -4.61 -1.19
C ILE A 15 -23.17 -5.64 -2.21
N VAL A 16 -23.28 -5.20 -3.46
CA VAL A 16 -23.64 -6.04 -4.61
C VAL A 16 -22.43 -6.19 -5.54
N PRO A 17 -22.37 -7.23 -6.37
CA PRO A 17 -21.37 -7.33 -7.42
C PRO A 17 -21.43 -6.11 -8.35
N LEU A 18 -20.27 -5.54 -8.67
CA LEU A 18 -20.17 -4.35 -9.51
C LEU A 18 -20.59 -4.64 -10.95
N THR A 19 -20.20 -5.79 -11.49
CA THR A 19 -20.37 -6.14 -12.92
C THR A 19 -21.82 -6.11 -13.37
N ASP A 20 -22.77 -6.33 -12.45
CA ASP A 20 -24.21 -6.29 -12.74
C ASP A 20 -24.70 -4.85 -13.02
N TYR A 21 -23.91 -3.84 -12.65
CA TYR A 21 -24.22 -2.41 -12.76
C TYR A 21 -23.12 -1.62 -13.50
N TYR A 22 -22.13 -2.31 -14.07
CA TYR A 22 -21.00 -1.64 -14.71
C TYR A 22 -21.43 -1.03 -16.05
N PRO A 23 -21.08 0.24 -16.33
CA PRO A 23 -21.53 0.88 -17.57
C PRO A 23 -20.92 0.21 -18.80
N ALA A 24 -21.73 -0.05 -19.83
CA ALA A 24 -21.30 -0.78 -21.03
C ALA A 24 -20.20 -0.09 -21.84
N ASP A 25 -20.08 1.23 -21.72
CA ASP A 25 -19.08 2.04 -22.44
C ASP A 25 -17.68 1.99 -21.78
N TYR A 26 -17.53 1.30 -20.64
CA TYR A 26 -16.29 1.21 -19.89
C TYR A 26 -15.79 -0.25 -19.89
N ASP A 27 -14.48 -0.43 -20.02
CA ASP A 27 -13.84 -1.74 -19.84
C ASP A 27 -13.32 -1.87 -18.41
N TYR A 28 -13.72 -2.93 -17.71
CA TYR A 28 -13.17 -3.21 -16.38
C TYR A 28 -11.69 -3.61 -16.45
N ALA A 29 -11.22 -4.11 -17.60
CA ALA A 29 -9.83 -4.47 -17.84
C ALA A 29 -8.88 -3.27 -17.87
N ASP A 30 -9.39 -2.04 -17.94
CA ASP A 30 -8.58 -0.80 -17.90
C ASP A 30 -7.90 -0.58 -16.53
N PHE A 31 -8.37 -1.24 -15.48
CA PHE A 31 -7.72 -1.17 -14.17
C PHE A 31 -6.46 -2.02 -14.10
N ASP A 32 -5.51 -1.63 -13.24
CA ASP A 32 -4.32 -2.45 -12.95
C ASP A 32 -4.70 -3.89 -12.52
N PRO A 33 -4.06 -4.94 -13.08
CA PRO A 33 -4.41 -6.33 -12.77
C PRO A 33 -4.26 -6.72 -11.30
N GLY A 34 -3.31 -6.12 -10.58
CA GLY A 34 -3.16 -6.32 -9.13
C GLY A 34 -4.38 -5.78 -8.39
N ARG A 35 -4.85 -4.60 -8.77
CA ARG A 35 -6.06 -4.00 -8.19
C ARG A 35 -7.34 -4.76 -8.56
N GLN A 36 -7.45 -5.29 -9.78
CA GLN A 36 -8.58 -6.13 -10.15
C GLN A 36 -8.69 -7.37 -9.25
N LYS A 37 -7.56 -7.97 -8.87
CA LYS A 37 -7.54 -9.11 -7.93
C LYS A 37 -8.03 -8.71 -6.55
N VAL A 38 -7.62 -7.56 -6.03
CA VAL A 38 -8.10 -7.05 -4.73
C VAL A 38 -9.61 -6.80 -4.77
N ALA A 39 -10.13 -6.26 -5.87
CA ALA A 39 -11.55 -6.05 -6.07
C ALA A 39 -12.39 -7.32 -6.29
N THR A 40 -11.73 -8.47 -6.46
CA THR A 40 -12.38 -9.75 -6.75
C THR A 40 -12.41 -10.63 -5.51
N TYR A 41 -13.60 -11.10 -5.15
CA TYR A 41 -13.79 -12.08 -4.08
C TYR A 41 -14.83 -13.10 -4.51
N ASP A 42 -14.55 -14.38 -4.28
CA ASP A 42 -15.42 -15.50 -4.69
C ASP A 42 -15.83 -15.44 -6.17
N GLY A 43 -14.85 -15.13 -7.04
CA GLY A 43 -15.03 -15.05 -8.49
C GLY A 43 -15.86 -13.87 -9.00
N LYS A 44 -16.27 -12.95 -8.12
CA LYS A 44 -17.06 -11.75 -8.48
C LYS A 44 -16.28 -10.48 -8.18
N VAL A 45 -16.49 -9.47 -9.01
CA VAL A 45 -15.95 -8.12 -8.83
C VAL A 45 -16.91 -7.32 -7.97
N TRP A 46 -16.40 -6.65 -6.92
CA TRP A 46 -17.24 -6.00 -5.92
C TRP A 46 -17.14 -4.47 -5.88
N PHE A 47 -16.12 -3.87 -6.48
CA PHE A 47 -15.97 -2.41 -6.59
C PHE A 47 -14.97 -2.02 -7.69
N ALA A 48 -15.00 -0.76 -8.14
CA ALA A 48 -14.04 -0.22 -9.10
C ALA A 48 -12.83 0.37 -8.36
N PRO A 49 -11.59 -0.10 -8.60
CA PRO A 49 -10.41 0.35 -7.85
C PRO A 49 -9.84 1.67 -8.39
N LEU A 50 -10.61 2.74 -8.23
CA LEU A 50 -10.29 4.10 -8.71
C LEU A 50 -9.07 4.69 -7.99
N THR A 51 -8.96 4.44 -6.70
CA THR A 51 -7.86 4.88 -5.84
C THR A 51 -7.11 3.67 -5.30
N GLY A 52 -5.83 3.84 -5.05
CA GLY A 52 -5.01 2.83 -4.38
C GLY A 52 -3.81 3.50 -3.75
N GLY A 53 -3.31 2.89 -2.68
CA GLY A 53 -2.09 3.30 -1.99
C GLY A 53 -0.93 2.35 -2.29
N GLY A 54 0.27 2.80 -1.95
CA GLY A 54 1.46 1.98 -1.87
C GLY A 54 2.44 2.66 -0.93
N ASP A 55 3.17 1.86 -0.16
CA ASP A 55 4.17 2.39 0.75
C ASP A 55 5.47 2.66 0.00
N LEU A 56 6.10 3.77 0.34
CA LEU A 56 7.40 4.16 -0.19
C LEU A 56 8.33 4.39 0.99
N MET A 57 9.57 3.94 0.86
CA MET A 57 10.62 4.31 1.80
C MET A 57 11.03 5.77 1.55
N VAL A 58 10.54 6.67 2.39
CA VAL A 58 10.93 8.07 2.40
C VAL A 58 12.02 8.27 3.46
N TYR A 59 13.03 9.10 3.16
CA TYR A 59 14.17 9.31 4.04
C TYR A 59 14.60 10.77 4.11
N ARG A 60 15.27 11.12 5.22
CA ARG A 60 15.85 12.46 5.47
C ARG A 60 17.28 12.52 4.92
N LYS A 61 17.47 13.22 3.80
CA LYS A 61 18.77 13.35 3.13
C LYS A 61 19.85 13.90 4.05
N ASP A 62 19.55 14.97 4.77
CA ASP A 62 20.46 15.64 5.70
C ASP A 62 20.89 14.73 6.86
N VAL A 63 19.99 13.88 7.36
CA VAL A 63 20.29 12.91 8.42
C VAL A 63 21.24 11.82 7.90
N LEU A 64 21.00 11.30 6.70
CA LEU A 64 21.88 10.30 6.08
C LEU A 64 23.26 10.89 5.74
N GLU A 65 23.30 12.09 5.17
CA GLU A 65 24.53 12.82 4.83
C GLU A 65 25.38 13.10 6.08
N ALA A 66 24.76 13.58 7.16
CA ALA A 66 25.46 13.82 8.43
C ALA A 66 26.03 12.54 9.06
N ALA A 67 25.42 11.38 8.79
CA ALA A 67 25.88 10.08 9.24
C ALA A 67 26.87 9.39 8.26
N GLY A 68 27.11 9.97 7.08
CA GLY A 68 27.90 9.34 6.02
C GLY A 68 27.27 8.07 5.43
N ILE A 69 25.95 7.94 5.51
CA ILE A 69 25.18 6.77 5.07
C ILE A 69 24.56 7.06 3.69
N GLN A 70 24.59 6.08 2.79
CA GLN A 70 23.86 6.15 1.52
C GLN A 70 22.43 5.64 1.71
N PRO A 71 21.43 6.11 0.93
CA PRO A 71 20.08 5.58 1.02
C PRO A 71 20.07 4.05 0.83
N PRO A 72 19.49 3.27 1.77
CA PRO A 72 19.52 1.82 1.69
C PRO A 72 18.70 1.34 0.50
N LYS A 73 19.22 0.32 -0.19
CA LYS A 73 18.61 -0.33 -1.36
C LYS A 73 18.04 -1.70 -1.02
N THR A 74 18.40 -2.24 0.14
CA THR A 74 17.92 -3.53 0.64
C THR A 74 17.38 -3.39 2.06
N LEU A 75 16.54 -4.35 2.46
CA LEU A 75 16.03 -4.39 3.82
C LEU A 75 17.16 -4.61 4.85
N ASP A 76 18.17 -5.41 4.50
CA ASP A 76 19.33 -5.65 5.36
C ASP A 76 20.14 -4.37 5.59
N GLU A 77 20.33 -3.55 4.55
CA GLU A 77 20.95 -2.23 4.68
C GLU A 77 20.12 -1.32 5.58
N LEU A 78 18.79 -1.26 5.36
CA LEU A 78 17.89 -0.48 6.20
C LEU A 78 17.99 -0.90 7.68
N ILE A 79 17.92 -2.20 7.97
CA ILE A 79 18.02 -2.75 9.33
C ILE A 79 19.37 -2.40 9.96
N ALA A 80 20.46 -2.45 9.19
CA ALA A 80 21.79 -2.12 9.68
C ALA A 80 21.96 -0.60 9.96
N ASP A 81 21.26 0.25 9.23
CA ASP A 81 21.38 1.71 9.35
C ASP A 81 20.47 2.31 10.44
N VAL A 82 19.30 1.72 10.70
CA VAL A 82 18.34 2.21 11.71
C VAL A 82 18.98 2.45 13.10
N PRO A 83 19.80 1.54 13.67
CA PRO A 83 20.47 1.79 14.94
C PRO A 83 21.46 2.96 14.90
N LYS A 84 22.13 3.17 13.76
CA LYS A 84 23.11 4.26 13.58
C LYS A 84 22.43 5.64 13.54
N LEU A 85 21.17 5.67 13.11
CA LEU A 85 20.37 6.89 12.97
C LEU A 85 19.49 7.18 14.19
N THR A 86 19.41 6.26 15.15
CA THR A 86 18.58 6.41 16.34
C THR A 86 19.31 7.22 17.42
N ASN A 87 18.65 8.25 17.93
CA ASN A 87 19.08 9.06 19.06
C ASN A 87 17.90 9.25 20.02
N ALA A 88 17.73 8.30 20.94
CA ALA A 88 16.61 8.26 21.88
C ALA A 88 16.60 9.48 22.83
N ASP A 89 17.76 9.98 23.24
CA ASP A 89 17.87 11.17 24.12
C ASP A 89 17.32 12.44 23.45
N LYS A 90 17.31 12.47 22.11
CA LYS A 90 16.73 13.55 21.29
C LYS A 90 15.37 13.18 20.69
N GLY A 91 14.80 12.04 21.08
CA GLY A 91 13.53 11.54 20.53
C GLY A 91 13.57 11.24 19.02
N MET A 92 14.75 10.99 18.45
CA MET A 92 14.89 10.63 17.04
C MET A 92 15.07 9.12 16.88
N TYR A 93 14.29 8.51 15.99
CA TYR A 93 14.37 7.08 15.67
C TYR A 93 14.71 6.90 14.19
N GLY A 94 15.52 5.88 13.89
CA GLY A 94 16.00 5.64 12.52
C GLY A 94 14.93 5.19 11.52
N ILE A 95 13.72 4.85 11.98
CA ILE A 95 12.58 4.45 11.14
C ILE A 95 11.26 4.76 11.84
N ALA A 96 10.21 5.00 11.05
CA ALA A 96 8.82 5.09 11.48
C ALA A 96 7.91 4.45 10.41
N LEU A 97 6.74 3.97 10.82
CA LEU A 97 5.69 3.39 9.99
C LEU A 97 4.36 4.10 10.30
#